data_AF-R7ZLJ5-F1
#
_entry.id   AF-R7ZLJ5-F1
#
_cell.length_a   1.000
_cell.length_b   1.000
_cell.length_c   1.000
_cell.angle_alpha   90.00
_cell.angle_beta   90.00
_cell.angle_gamma   90.00
#
_symmetry.space_group_name_H-M   'P 1'
#
loop_
_entity.id
_entity.type
_entity.pdbx_description
1 polymer ?
#
loop_
_entity_poly.entity_id
_entity_poly.type
_entity_poly.pdbx_seq_one_letter_code
_entity_poly.pdbx_strand_id
1 'polypeptide(L)' 'MSRNRALGEGWPDEGIQSRTEKNIDTTLKVPSCIVPSESPYLINPNHPDAKSITIVRSTPLSFDPRFKQTGKQ' A
#
# COMPACT_ATOMS: atom_id res chain seq x y z
N MET A 1 28.59 16.34 -7.89
CA MET A 1 27.66 15.23 -7.57
C MET A 1 26.27 15.82 -7.42
N SER A 2 25.43 15.62 -8.43
CA SER A 2 24.08 16.19 -8.48
C SER A 2 23.17 15.43 -7.52
N ARG A 3 22.64 16.11 -6.49
CA ARG A 3 21.60 15.57 -5.62
C ARG A 3 20.30 15.60 -6.43
N ASN A 4 19.77 14.43 -6.78
CA ASN A 4 18.46 14.30 -7.44
C ASN A 4 17.39 14.97 -6.57
N ARG A 5 16.95 16.15 -6.99
CA ARG A 5 16.11 17.09 -6.25
C ARG A 5 14.62 16.93 -6.56
N ALA A 6 14.16 15.71 -6.87
CA ALA A 6 12.81 15.48 -7.38
C ALA A 6 12.11 14.23 -6.79
N LEU A 7 12.36 13.88 -5.53
CA LEU A 7 11.65 12.81 -4.80
C LEU A 7 11.21 13.25 -3.37
N GLY A 8 11.10 14.56 -3.11
CA GLY A 8 11.12 15.09 -1.74
C GLY A 8 9.85 15.80 -1.23
N GLU A 9 8.74 15.78 -1.96
CA GLU A 9 7.50 16.41 -1.50
C GLU A 9 6.54 15.30 -1.02
N GLY A 10 6.74 14.80 0.20
CA GLY A 10 5.77 13.91 0.88
C GLY A 10 6.25 12.51 1.28
N TRP A 11 7.51 12.14 1.02
CA TRP A 11 8.10 10.96 1.66
C TRP A 11 8.71 11.36 3.01
N PRO A 12 8.30 10.76 4.13
CA PRO A 12 9.00 10.95 5.39
C PRO A 12 10.42 10.38 5.27
N ASP A 13 11.40 11.10 5.83
CA ASP A 13 12.82 10.71 5.82
C ASP A 13 13.06 9.34 6.50
N GLU A 14 12.14 8.93 7.38
CA GLU A 14 12.11 7.60 7.99
C GLU A 14 11.36 6.63 7.07
N GLY A 15 12.08 5.71 6.43
CA GLY A 15 11.51 4.74 5.48
C GLY A 15 10.35 3.89 6.05
N ILE A 16 9.53 3.35 5.14
CA ILE A 16 8.27 2.60 5.41
C ILE A 16 8.40 1.57 6.55
N GLN A 17 9.51 0.82 6.58
CA GLN A 17 9.76 -0.23 7.56
C GLN A 17 9.80 0.29 9.01
N SER A 18 10.41 1.46 9.24
CA SER A 18 10.54 2.04 10.58
C SER A 18 9.18 2.44 11.16
N ARG A 19 8.26 2.90 10.31
CA ARG A 19 6.91 3.31 10.70
C ARG A 19 6.03 2.12 11.11
N THR A 20 6.15 1.01 10.39
CA THR A 20 5.43 -0.23 10.70
C THR A 20 5.97 -0.93 11.95
N GLU A 21 7.28 -0.92 12.18
CA GLU A 21 7.90 -1.50 13.38
C GLU A 21 7.56 -0.71 14.65
N LYS A 22 7.53 0.63 14.55
CA LYS A 22 7.07 1.50 15.65
C LYS A 22 5.56 1.40 15.89
N ASN A 23 4.81 0.72 15.00
CA ASN A 23 3.37 0.53 15.06
C ASN A 23 2.58 1.84 15.28
N ILE A 24 3.03 2.93 14.65
CA ILE A 24 2.51 4.28 14.94
C ILE A 24 1.26 4.65 14.17
N ASP A 25 1.03 4.04 13.00
CA ASP A 25 -0.13 4.35 12.16
C ASP A 25 -0.81 3.08 11.68
N THR A 26 -2.15 3.13 11.62
CA THR A 26 -2.98 2.07 11.07
C THR A 26 -2.88 1.99 9.55
N THR A 27 -2.70 3.13 8.89
CA THR A 27 -2.59 3.22 7.42
C THR A 27 -1.46 4.14 7.00
N LEU A 28 -0.89 3.87 5.82
CA LEU A 28 0.17 4.68 5.24
C LEU A 28 -0.08 4.88 3.74
N LYS A 29 -0.18 6.15 3.33
CA LYS A 29 -0.24 6.54 1.92
C LYS A 29 1.16 6.42 1.31
N VAL A 30 1.27 5.73 0.19
CA VAL A 30 2.54 5.58 -0.55
C VAL A 30 2.36 6.08 -1.97
N PRO A 31 3.42 6.55 -2.67
CA PRO A 31 3.26 6.88 -4.07
C PRO A 31 3.10 5.60 -4.89
N SER A 32 2.30 5.71 -5.94
CA SER A 32 2.18 4.65 -6.93
C SER A 32 3.38 4.67 -7.87
N CYS A 33 3.96 3.50 -8.13
CA CYS A 33 4.99 3.32 -9.15
C CYS A 33 4.41 3.05 -10.55
N ILE A 34 3.10 2.85 -10.65
CA ILE A 34 2.39 2.52 -11.90
C ILE A 34 1.63 3.74 -12.42
N VAL A 35 0.86 4.40 -11.55
CA VAL A 35 -0.03 5.51 -11.90
C VAL A 35 0.27 6.70 -11.00
N PRO A 36 1.04 7.72 -11.44
CA PRO A 36 1.50 8.81 -10.57
C PRO A 36 0.40 9.63 -9.89
N SER A 37 -0.79 9.71 -10.49
CA SER A 37 -1.96 10.40 -9.92
C SER A 37 -2.68 9.60 -8.84
N GLU A 38 -2.36 8.32 -8.69
CA GLU A 38 -2.93 7.45 -7.68
C GLU A 38 -1.99 7.29 -6.49
N SER A 39 -2.56 7.02 -5.32
CA SER A 39 -1.79 6.77 -4.11
C SER A 39 -2.39 5.58 -3.37
N PRO A 40 -1.84 4.37 -3.56
CA PRO A 40 -2.28 3.22 -2.79
C PRO A 40 -1.96 3.41 -1.30
N TYR A 41 -2.68 2.66 -0.47
CA TYR A 41 -2.51 2.66 0.97
C TYR A 41 -2.02 1.28 1.44
N LEU A 42 -1.10 1.29 2.39
CA LEU A 42 -0.73 0.11 3.17
C LEU A 42 -1.52 0.13 4.48
N ILE A 43 -2.08 -1.01 4.86
CA ILE A 43 -2.74 -1.21 6.15
C ILE A 43 -1.78 -1.99 7.03
N ASN A 44 -1.54 -1.52 8.26
CA ASN A 44 -0.75 -2.22 9.25
C ASN A 44 -1.66 -3.12 10.12
N PRO A 45 -1.68 -4.45 9.91
CA PRO A 45 -2.58 -5.34 10.65
C PRO A 45 -2.24 -5.45 12.15
N ASN A 46 -1.02 -5.08 12.56
CA ASN A 46 -0.60 -5.14 13.95
C ASN A 46 -1.02 -3.92 14.77
N HIS A 47 -1.57 -2.88 14.13
CA HIS A 47 -2.08 -1.71 14.82
C HIS A 47 -3.41 -2.05 15.54
N PRO A 48 -3.63 -1.63 16.79
CA PRO A 48 -4.86 -1.93 17.54
C PRO A 48 -6.13 -1.50 16.77
N ASP A 49 -6.08 -0.33 16.12
CA ASP A 49 -7.20 0.21 15.34
C ASP A 49 -7.40 -0.48 13.98
N ALA A 50 -6.50 -1.38 13.54
CA ALA A 50 -6.72 -2.13 12.30
C ALA A 50 -7.99 -3.00 12.37
N LYS A 51 -8.39 -3.39 13.59
CA LYS A 51 -9.61 -4.16 13.87
C LYS A 51 -10.90 -3.40 13.56
N SER A 52 -10.86 -2.07 13.47
CA SER A 52 -12.05 -1.29 13.11
C SER A 52 -12.25 -1.18 11.59
N ILE A 53 -11.29 -1.62 10.78
CA ILE A 53 -11.41 -1.59 9.32
C ILE A 53 -12.33 -2.74 8.88
N THR A 54 -13.43 -2.40 8.20
CA THR A 54 -14.42 -3.37 7.72
C THR A 54 -14.59 -3.27 6.21
N ILE A 55 -14.89 -4.42 5.58
CA ILE A 55 -15.22 -4.47 4.16
C ILE A 55 -16.69 -4.11 4.02
N VAL A 56 -16.98 -2.95 3.44
CA VAL A 56 -18.36 -2.48 3.23
C VAL A 56 -18.97 -2.98 1.92
N ARG A 57 -18.14 -3.36 0.95
CA ARG A 57 -18.57 -3.83 -0.37
C ARG A 57 -17.50 -4.70 -1.00
N SER A 58 -17.92 -5.78 -1.65
CA SER A 58 -17.11 -6.58 -2.56
C SER A 58 -17.75 -6.58 -3.94
N THR A 59 -16.93 -6.66 -4.98
CA THR A 59 -17.38 -6.78 -6.37
C THR A 59 -16.64 -7.94 -7.03
N PRO A 60 -17.32 -8.80 -7.80
CA PRO A 60 -16.66 -9.87 -8.53
C PRO A 60 -15.60 -9.31 -9.48
N LEU A 61 -14.39 -9.90 -9.45
CA LEU A 61 -13.33 -9.61 -10.42
C LEU A 61 -13.34 -10.69 -11.50
N SER A 62 -13.65 -10.31 -12.75
CA SER A 62 -13.45 -11.18 -13.90
C SER A 62 -11.98 -11.19 -14.28
N PHE A 63 -11.30 -12.31 -14.02
CA PHE A 63 -9.91 -12.47 -14.42
C PHE A 63 -9.78 -12.53 -15.94
N ASP A 64 -8.71 -11.91 -16.46
CA ASP A 64 -8.37 -12.06 -17.88
C ASP A 64 -8.06 -13.53 -18.18
N PRO A 65 -8.63 -14.13 -19.25
CA PRO A 65 -8.43 -15.55 -19.59
C PRO A 65 -6.96 -15.96 -19.78
N ARG A 66 -6.05 -15.00 -19.99
CA ARG A 66 -4.61 -15.23 -20.11
C ARG A 66 -3.93 -15.44 -18.76
N PHE A 67 -4.54 -15.04 -17.65
CA PHE A 67 -4.07 -15.43 -16.32
C PHE A 67 -4.43 -16.89 -16.09
N LYS A 68 -3.41 -17.76 -16.13
CA LYS A 68 -3.57 -19.17 -15.76
C LYS A 68 -4.09 -19.24 -14.33
N GLN A 69 -5.30 -19.75 -14.15
CA GLN A 69 -5.79 -20.14 -12.82
C GLN A 69 -4.98 -21.36 -12.37
N THR A 70 -3.90 -21.13 -11.63
CA THR A 70 -3.17 -22.21 -10.96
C THR A 70 -3.91 -22.60 -9.69
N GLY A 71 -5.10 -23.18 -9.84
CA GLY A 71 -5.75 -23.94 -8.79
C GLY A 71 -5.41 -25.42 -9.00
N LYS A 72 -4.61 -25.99 -8.10
CA LYS A 72 -4.59 -27.46 -7.92
C LYS A 72 -5.99 -27.89 -7.46
N GLN A 73 -6.48 -28.97 -8.05
CA GLN A 73 -7.58 -29.77 -7.50
C GLN A 73 -7.13 -30.51 -6.23
#